data_AF-A0A9E0BYR6-F1
#
_entry.id   AF-A0A9E0BYR6-F1
#
_cell.length_a   1.000
_cell.length_b   1.000
_cell.length_c   1.000
_cell.angle_alpha   90.00
_cell.angle_beta   90.00
_cell.angle_gamma   90.00
#
_symmetry.space_group_name_H-M   'P 1'
#
loop_
_entity.id
_entity.type
_entity.pdbx_description
1 polymer ?
#
loop_
_entity_poly.entity_id
_entity_poly.type
_entity_poly.pdbx_seq_one_letter_code
_entity_poly.pdbx_strand_id
1 'polypeptide(L)'
;MMRKVNLLLPLLSLISGCQPPLTRVQQLEIYQSRCDDYGYERGTPDFANCMMKQESRQEDRAIQLRKVGALEESNWIEQQKMRADEDERKHKRTKKPKN
;
A
#
# COMPACT_ATOMS: atom_id res chain seq x y z
N MET A 1 32.87 -37.93 3.16
CA MET A 1 32.85 -36.47 3.37
C MET A 1 31.41 -35.98 3.25
N MET A 2 30.72 -35.79 4.37
CA MET A 2 29.29 -35.46 4.38
C MET A 2 29.07 -33.94 4.35
N ARG A 3 28.25 -33.53 3.37
CA ARG A 3 27.69 -32.20 3.13
C ARG A 3 26.89 -31.73 4.36
N LYS A 4 27.43 -30.77 5.12
CA LYS A 4 26.75 -30.09 6.22
C LYS A 4 26.72 -28.57 5.97
N VAL A 5 25.93 -28.11 4.99
CA VAL A 5 25.77 -26.65 4.74
C VAL A 5 24.29 -26.24 4.56
N ASN A 6 23.33 -27.17 4.52
CA ASN A 6 21.96 -26.87 4.11
C ASN A 6 20.94 -26.87 5.27
N LEU A 7 21.19 -26.11 6.34
CA LEU A 7 20.18 -25.93 7.41
C LEU A 7 20.03 -24.49 7.93
N LEU A 8 20.72 -23.50 7.33
CA LEU A 8 20.69 -22.09 7.73
C LEU A 8 19.88 -21.18 6.78
N LEU A 9 19.52 -21.66 5.59
CA LEU A 9 18.75 -20.88 4.61
C LEU A 9 17.32 -20.49 5.03
N PRO A 10 16.52 -21.33 5.73
CA PRO A 10 15.12 -20.97 6.02
C PRO A 10 14.98 -19.98 7.19
N LEU A 11 16.03 -19.74 7.98
CA LEU A 11 15.98 -18.80 9.10
C LEU A 11 16.16 -17.34 8.67
N LEU A 12 16.86 -17.09 7.55
CA LEU A 12 17.13 -15.75 7.03
C LEU A 12 15.90 -15.08 6.39
N SER A 13 14.87 -15.84 6.01
CA SER A 13 13.64 -15.31 5.41
C SER A 13 12.67 -14.65 6.40
N LEU A 14 12.87 -14.80 7.71
CA LEU A 14 11.95 -14.25 8.73
C LEU A 14 12.23 -12.78 9.09
N ILE A 15 13.34 -12.19 8.62
CA ILE A 15 13.80 -10.86 9.04
C ILE A 15 13.33 -9.74 8.08
N SER A 16 12.62 -10.07 6.99
CA SER A 16 12.27 -9.08 5.94
C SER A 16 11.06 -8.18 6.26
N GLY A 17 10.48 -8.27 7.47
CA GLY A 17 9.17 -7.65 7.77
C GLY A 17 9.20 -6.21 8.31
N CYS A 18 10.37 -5.61 8.56
CA CYS A 18 10.45 -4.32 9.25
C CYS A 18 11.51 -3.41 8.61
N GLN A 19 11.26 -2.95 7.38
CA GLN A 19 12.01 -1.80 6.86
C GLN A 19 11.36 -0.51 7.37
N PRO A 20 12.10 0.35 8.09
CA PRO A 20 11.56 1.61 8.58
C PRO A 20 11.15 2.49 7.40
N PRO A 21 10.07 3.28 7.54
CA PRO A 21 9.68 4.22 6.51
C PRO A 21 10.80 5.22 6.25
N LEU A 22 10.96 5.59 4.98
CA LEU A 22 12.02 6.51 4.54
C LEU A 22 11.93 7.84 5.29
N THR A 23 13.07 8.32 5.80
CA THR A 23 13.12 9.63 6.46
C THR A 23 12.95 10.75 5.44
N ARG A 24 12.54 11.95 5.90
CA ARG A 24 12.39 13.12 5.03
C ARG A 24 13.69 13.47 4.29
N VAL A 25 14.84 13.32 4.95
CA VAL A 25 16.16 13.58 4.36
C VAL A 25 16.43 12.60 3.21
N GLN A 26 16.21 11.31 3.42
CA GLN A 26 16.38 10.28 2.39
C GLN A 26 15.43 10.50 1.20
N GLN A 27 14.20 10.96 1.44
CA GLN A 27 13.27 11.30 0.37
C GLN A 27 13.76 12.49 -0.47
N LEU A 28 14.29 13.52 0.20
CA LEU A 28 14.85 14.69 -0.49
C LEU A 28 16.05 14.32 -1.35
N GLU A 29 16.95 13.46 -0.84
CA GLU A 29 18.09 12.96 -1.61
C GLU A 29 17.64 12.20 -2.86
N ILE A 30 16.61 11.37 -2.77
CA ILE A 30 16.04 10.67 -3.93
C ILE A 30 15.45 11.65 -4.95
N TYR A 31 14.74 12.68 -4.49
CA TYR A 31 14.17 13.67 -5.41
C TYR A 31 15.26 14.47 -6.11
N GLN A 32 16.28 14.88 -5.35
CA GLN A 32 17.45 15.57 -5.91
C GLN A 32 18.14 14.71 -6.97
N SER A 33 18.46 13.46 -6.63
CA SER A 33 19.07 12.49 -7.56
C SER A 33 18.23 12.35 -8.84
N ARG A 34 16.89 12.22 -8.72
CA ARG A 34 16.03 12.12 -9.91
C ARG A 34 16.04 13.38 -10.77
N CYS A 35 16.07 14.56 -10.16
CA CYS A 35 16.14 15.80 -10.90
C CYS A 35 17.51 15.98 -11.58
N ASP A 36 18.59 15.55 -10.92
CA ASP A 36 19.91 15.47 -11.53
C ASP A 36 19.93 14.48 -12.71
N ASP A 37 19.34 13.29 -12.57
CA ASP A 37 19.25 12.25 -13.61
C ASP A 37 18.45 12.72 -14.83
N TYR A 38 17.49 13.63 -14.63
CA TYR A 38 16.74 14.26 -15.72
C TYR A 38 17.51 15.41 -16.39
N GLY A 39 18.69 15.76 -15.88
CA GLY A 39 19.55 16.81 -16.42
C GLY A 39 19.19 18.22 -15.95
N TYR A 40 18.41 18.36 -14.87
CA TYR A 40 18.15 19.67 -14.29
C TYR A 40 19.36 20.13 -13.47
N GLU A 41 19.85 21.34 -13.75
CA GLU A 41 20.99 21.89 -13.03
C GLU A 41 20.57 22.44 -11.66
N ARG A 42 21.29 22.06 -10.60
CA ARG A 42 20.98 22.48 -9.23
C ARG A 42 21.05 24.00 -9.09
N GLY A 43 20.16 24.54 -8.27
CA GLY A 43 20.07 26.00 -8.04
C GLY A 43 19.33 26.77 -9.13
N THR A 44 18.84 26.08 -10.18
CA THR A 44 17.99 26.70 -11.19
C THR A 44 16.51 26.63 -10.80
N PRO A 45 15.67 27.54 -11.35
CA PRO A 45 14.22 27.45 -11.21
C PRO A 45 13.65 26.12 -11.73
N ASP A 46 14.23 25.56 -12.79
CA ASP A 46 13.78 24.29 -13.38
C ASP A 46 14.02 23.11 -12.44
N PHE A 47 15.15 23.09 -11.74
CA PHE A 47 15.40 22.10 -10.70
C PHE A 47 14.41 22.22 -9.53
N ALA A 48 14.13 23.44 -9.08
CA ALA A 48 13.12 23.67 -8.04
C ALA A 48 11.73 23.18 -8.49
N ASN A 49 11.36 23.45 -9.74
CA ASN A 49 10.11 22.97 -10.32
C ASN A 49 10.06 21.43 -10.40
N CYS A 50 11.15 20.79 -10.82
CA CYS A 50 11.27 19.34 -10.80
C CYS A 50 11.03 18.77 -9.39
N MET A 51 11.68 19.34 -8.38
CA MET A 51 11.52 18.93 -6.98
C MET A 51 10.07 19.07 -6.50
N MET A 52 9.43 20.22 -6.73
CA MET A 52 8.03 20.45 -6.37
C MET A 52 7.08 19.46 -7.05
N LYS A 53 7.33 19.15 -8.33
CA LYS A 53 6.53 18.19 -9.09
C LYS A 53 6.67 16.76 -8.54
N GLN A 54 7.85 16.37 -8.07
CA GLN A 54 8.06 15.08 -7.42
C GLN A 54 7.27 14.98 -6.11
N GLU A 55 7.29 16.04 -5.31
CA GLU A 55 6.56 16.13 -4.04
C GLU A 55 5.04 16.08 -4.23
N SER A 56 4.50 16.92 -5.12
CA SER A 56 3.07 16.94 -5.44
C SER A 56 2.58 15.58 -5.96
N ARG A 57 3.34 14.91 -6.84
CA ARG A 57 3.00 13.55 -7.31
C ARG A 57 2.94 12.52 -6.19
N GLN A 58 3.73 12.70 -5.14
CA GLN A 58 3.74 11.78 -4.00
C GLN A 58 2.56 12.03 -3.07
N GLU A 59 2.22 13.29 -2.84
CA GLU A 59 1.01 13.68 -2.12
C GLU A 59 -0.25 13.16 -2.82
N ASP A 60 -0.33 13.34 -4.14
CA ASP A 60 -1.45 12.85 -4.94
C ASP A 60 -1.61 11.34 -4.82
N ARG A 61 -0.50 10.58 -4.91
CA ARG A 61 -0.53 9.12 -4.73
C ARG A 61 -0.99 8.74 -3.32
N ALA A 62 -0.52 9.43 -2.29
CA ALA A 62 -0.95 9.18 -0.92
C ALA A 62 -2.45 9.44 -0.73
N ILE A 63 -2.97 10.51 -1.33
CA ILE A 63 -4.41 10.82 -1.31
C ILE A 63 -5.22 9.74 -2.04
N GLN A 64 -4.76 9.30 -3.22
CA GLN A 64 -5.45 8.26 -3.98
C GLN A 64 -5.48 6.93 -3.23
N LEU A 65 -4.36 6.52 -2.61
CA LEU A 65 -4.32 5.31 -1.80
C LEU A 65 -5.31 5.36 -0.63
N ARG A 66 -5.43 6.51 0.05
CA ARG A 66 -6.43 6.69 1.11
C ARG A 66 -7.86 6.58 0.59
N LYS A 67 -8.15 7.16 -0.58
CA LYS A 67 -9.48 7.06 -1.21
C LYS A 67 -9.82 5.62 -1.58
N VAL A 68 -8.89 4.89 -2.18
CA VAL A 68 -9.07 3.48 -2.54
C VAL A 68 -9.33 2.64 -1.28
N GLY A 69 -8.54 2.81 -0.23
CA GLY A 69 -8.77 2.09 1.03
C GLY A 69 -10.15 2.34 1.64
N ALA A 70 -10.61 3.60 1.64
CA ALA A 70 -11.94 3.94 2.15
C ALA A 70 -13.08 3.35 1.31
N LEU A 71 -12.92 3.30 -0.01
CA LEU A 71 -13.87 2.68 -0.93
C LEU A 71 -13.92 1.16 -0.75
N GLU A 72 -12.76 0.51 -0.63
CA GLU A 72 -12.66 -0.93 -0.39
C GLU A 72 -13.31 -1.32 0.94
N GLU A 73 -13.09 -0.54 2.00
CA GLU A 73 -13.73 -0.75 3.30
C GLU A 73 -15.25 -0.63 3.20
N SER A 74 -15.75 0.42 2.54
CA SER A 74 -17.18 0.64 2.35
C SER A 74 -17.83 -0.51 1.58
N ASN A 75 -17.19 -0.98 0.50
CA ASN A 75 -17.66 -2.10 -0.30
C ASN A 75 -17.66 -3.41 0.52
N TRP A 76 -16.63 -3.66 1.32
CA TRP A 76 -16.59 -4.82 2.21
C TRP A 76 -17.73 -4.80 3.23
N ILE A 77 -17.99 -3.65 3.87
CA ILE A 77 -19.10 -3.49 4.83
C ILE A 77 -20.45 -3.75 4.14
N GLU A 78 -20.65 -3.23 2.93
CA GLU A 78 -21.87 -3.46 2.16
C GLU A 78 -22.06 -4.93 1.81
N GLN A 79 -21.01 -5.61 1.34
CA GLN A 79 -21.05 -7.05 1.07
C GLN A 79 -21.36 -7.88 2.33
N GLN A 80 -20.88 -7.48 3.50
CA GLN A 80 -21.21 -8.15 4.77
C GLN A 80 -22.70 -7.97 5.12
N LYS A 81 -23.24 -6.76 4.96
CA LYS A 81 -24.68 -6.50 5.17
C LYS A 81 -25.55 -7.32 4.24
N MET A 82 -25.22 -7.34 2.94
CA MET A 82 -25.96 -8.12 1.95
C MET A 82 -25.98 -9.63 2.28
N ARG A 83 -24.84 -10.16 2.77
CA ARG A 83 -24.76 -11.56 3.24
C ARG A 83 -25.63 -11.81 4.47
N ALA A 84 -25.58 -10.93 5.47
CA ALA A 84 -26.42 -11.02 6.66
C ALA A 84 -27.93 -10.97 6.31
N ASP A 85 -28.33 -10.07 5.41
CA ASP A 85 -29.71 -9.94 4.95
C ASP A 85 -30.17 -11.17 4.15
N GLU A 86 -29.28 -11.82 3.39
CA GLU A 86 -29.57 -13.08 2.71
C GLU A 86 -29.79 -14.22 3.71
N ASP A 87 -28.92 -14.33 4.72
CA ASP A 87 -29.03 -15.35 5.76
C ASP A 87 -30.29 -15.16 6.62
N GLU A 88 -30.65 -13.92 6.95
CA GLU A 88 -31.91 -13.63 7.64
C GLU A 88 -33.14 -14.05 6.80
N ARG A 89 -33.12 -13.76 5.50
CA ARG A 89 -34.19 -14.18 4.58
C ARG A 89 -34.29 -15.70 4.47
N LYS A 90 -33.16 -16.42 4.43
CA LYS A 90 -33.13 -17.89 4.45
C LYS A 90 -33.72 -18.44 5.75
N HIS A 91 -33.32 -17.90 6.90
CA HIS A 91 -33.83 -18.31 8.22
C HIS A 91 -35.34 -18.09 8.37
N LYS A 92 -35.86 -16.96 7.88
CA LYS A 92 -37.31 -16.71 7.85
C LYS A 92 -38.06 -17.69 6.95
N ARG A 93 -37.46 -18.12 5.83
CA ARG A 93 -38.06 -19.12 4.93
C ARG A 93 -38.11 -20.51 5.56
N THR A 94 -37.07 -20.92 6.28
CA THR A 94 -37.02 -22.24 6.95
C THR A 94 -37.92 -22.32 8.18
N LYS A 95 -38.18 -21.19 8.86
CA LYS A 95 -39.08 -21.11 10.03
C LYS A 95 -40.56 -20.94 9.72
N LYS A 96 -40.97 -20.68 8.47
CA LYS A 96 -42.40 -20.64 8.14
C LYS A 96 -42.99 -22.06 8.22
N PRO A 97 -44.01 -22.30 9.06
CA PRO A 97 -44.65 -23.62 9.13
C PRO A 97 -45.30 -23.93 7.78
N LYS A 98 -45.06 -25.15 7.28
CA LYS A 98 -45.84 -25.71 6.18
C LYS A 98 -47.24 -26.01 6.72
N ASN A 99 -48.22 -25.17 6.40
CA ASN A 99 -49.63 -25.55 6.45
C ASN A 99 -49.95 -26.43 5.25
#